data_AF-A0A2G7FFY9-F1
#
_entry.id   AF-A0A2G7FFY9-F1
#
_cell.length_a   1.000
_cell.length_b   1.000
_cell.length_c   1.000
_cell.angle_alpha   90.00
_cell.angle_beta   90.00
_cell.angle_gamma   90.00
#
_symmetry.space_group_name_H-M   'P 1'
#
loop_
_entity.id
_entity.type
_entity.pdbx_description
1 polymer ?
#
loop_
_entity_poly.entity_id
_entity_poly.type
_entity_poly.pdbx_seq_one_letter_code
_entity_poly.pdbx_strand_id
1 'polypeptide(L)'
;MRSFPSCNRIAASRLVKSCQSVREKTNHIDPETYRVLEHTRALYAARLAICELNGAGTHIPNACLPVTFPPPQKKGIFGFSLKSEIPVNDVDPVSVQLLESCLKSLESRPQWWTSYSNSRQNAFVICQAARIENEKEELLNLHRSVVEGSNKLNQGLQEALRTAAAESLQHRAFASEIANMNARLVHDMEETRSHFKAIIEKAFYEIESRAVSVVNTVTSVLGRVQAGVTTLDKVLNASAEVSKLQYTFQDLVDEVLSANEQITIAHQRNAISHNELALSLRSKLESVLQDDMARLLNNIEAFDSSLEWLSGRFGLLSEREMSISEHLQALDTSLKEFQLKAESLHKAQLQQSEAVESQSRLQEKLQTSVQISQALLEKAAATAANLQAMIDETSARYKDTPALRPLFSTSFSWSFFGLLLSLIASHNVKVALAMLIIGARKYQYPQLMSYN
;
A
#
# COMPACT_ATOMS: atom_id res chain seq x y z
N MET A 1 29.31 31.26 19.49
CA MET A 1 30.03 31.11 18.19
C MET A 1 29.41 29.94 17.44
N ARG A 2 28.73 30.15 16.30
CA ARG A 2 28.30 29.03 15.45
C ARG A 2 29.49 28.66 14.55
N SER A 3 30.22 27.61 14.91
CA SER A 3 31.28 27.07 14.06
C SER A 3 30.66 26.65 12.73
N PHE A 4 31.29 27.04 11.62
CA PHE A 4 30.89 26.54 10.31
C PHE A 4 30.89 25.00 10.33
N PRO A 5 29.93 24.34 9.67
CA PRO A 5 29.98 22.89 9.51
C PRO A 5 31.35 22.45 8.99
N SER A 6 31.93 21.41 9.60
CA SER A 6 33.11 20.76 9.02
C SER A 6 32.79 20.26 7.61
N CYS A 7 33.79 20.19 6.75
CA CYS A 7 33.66 19.68 5.37
C CYS A 7 32.92 18.32 5.34
N ASN A 8 33.25 17.43 6.28
CA ASN A 8 32.60 16.13 6.45
C ASN A 8 31.10 16.26 6.79
N ARG A 9 30.74 17.20 7.67
CA ARG A 9 29.33 17.44 8.04
C ARG A 9 28.52 17.98 6.87
N ILE A 10 29.11 18.82 6.02
CA ILE A 10 28.45 19.32 4.80
C ILE A 10 28.23 18.15 3.82
N ALA A 11 29.26 17.34 3.58
CA ALA A 11 29.17 16.18 2.71
C ALA A 11 28.06 15.21 3.16
N ALA A 12 28.05 14.84 4.44
CA ALA A 12 27.04 13.94 4.98
C ALA A 12 25.63 14.51 4.92
N SER A 13 25.45 15.79 5.26
CA SER A 13 24.14 16.44 5.20
C SER A 13 23.57 16.53 3.79
N ARG A 14 24.42 16.79 2.77
CA ARG A 14 23.99 16.80 1.38
C ARG A 14 23.65 15.40 0.88
N LEU A 15 24.45 14.39 1.24
CA LEU A 15 24.17 12.99 0.89
C LEU A 15 22.80 12.54 1.39
N VAL A 16 22.51 12.77 2.68
CA VAL A 16 21.22 12.38 3.30
C VAL A 16 20.06 13.04 2.55
N LYS A 17 20.14 14.34 2.30
CA LYS A 17 19.08 15.08 1.57
C LYS A 17 18.90 14.60 0.15
N SER A 18 19.99 14.41 -0.60
CA SER A 18 19.92 13.89 -1.97
C SER A 18 19.31 12.49 -2.00
N CYS A 19 19.72 11.59 -1.10
CA CYS A 19 19.18 10.24 -1.04
C CYS A 19 17.72 10.17 -0.56
N GLN A 20 17.26 11.13 0.26
CA GLN A 20 15.83 11.28 0.62
C GLN A 20 14.99 11.80 -0.55
N SER A 21 15.54 12.70 -1.37
CA SER A 21 14.82 13.30 -2.50
C SER A 21 14.58 12.33 -3.66
N VAL A 22 15.39 11.27 -3.76
CA VAL A 22 15.26 10.23 -4.77
C VAL A 22 14.15 9.27 -4.35
N ARG A 23 12.93 9.57 -4.81
CA ARG A 23 11.73 8.78 -4.51
C ARG A 23 11.66 7.55 -5.40
N GLU A 24 11.47 6.39 -4.81
CA GLU A 24 11.15 5.15 -5.55
C GLU A 24 9.70 5.26 -6.03
N LYS A 25 9.52 5.64 -7.29
CA LYS A 25 8.20 5.56 -7.94
C LYS A 25 8.04 4.14 -8.46
N THR A 26 7.14 3.38 -7.82
CA THR A 26 6.71 2.00 -8.16
C THR A 26 7.70 0.89 -7.79
N ASN A 27 7.17 -0.34 -7.61
CA ASN A 27 7.87 -1.55 -7.16
C ASN A 27 8.97 -2.07 -8.11
N HIS A 28 9.27 -1.36 -9.20
CA HIS A 28 10.36 -1.69 -10.10
C HIS A 28 11.47 -0.67 -9.92
N ILE A 29 12.69 -1.17 -9.64
CA ILE A 29 13.90 -0.34 -9.59
C ILE A 29 14.08 0.29 -10.98
N ASP A 30 13.69 1.54 -11.09
CA ASP A 30 13.91 2.32 -12.29
C ASP A 30 15.43 2.47 -12.52
N PRO A 31 15.97 2.05 -13.68
CA PRO A 31 17.39 2.14 -13.97
C PRO A 31 17.92 3.57 -13.89
N GLU A 32 17.08 4.59 -14.12
CA GLU A 32 17.47 5.99 -13.96
C GLU A 32 17.65 6.37 -12.48
N THR A 33 16.74 5.93 -11.61
CA THR A 33 16.86 6.07 -10.15
C THR A 33 18.17 5.44 -9.62
N TYR A 34 18.56 4.27 -10.12
CA TYR A 34 19.84 3.64 -9.77
C TYR A 34 21.04 4.50 -10.20
N ARG A 35 21.03 5.04 -11.42
CA ARG A 35 22.11 5.91 -11.93
C ARG A 35 22.25 7.19 -11.10
N VAL A 36 21.15 7.81 -10.71
CA VAL A 36 21.15 9.01 -9.86
C VAL A 36 21.71 8.71 -8.46
N LEU A 37 21.36 7.56 -7.87
CA LEU A 37 21.90 7.14 -6.58
C LEU A 37 23.39 6.83 -6.64
N GLU A 38 23.86 6.14 -7.68
CA GLU A 38 25.28 5.87 -7.86
C GLU A 38 26.08 7.17 -8.07
N HIS A 39 25.58 8.11 -8.87
CA HIS A 39 26.21 9.43 -9.02
C HIS A 39 26.27 10.18 -7.69
N THR A 40 25.17 10.17 -6.92
CA THR A 40 25.10 10.83 -5.61
C THR A 40 26.10 10.23 -4.61
N ARG A 41 26.20 8.90 -4.54
CA ARG A 41 27.15 8.17 -3.69
C ARG A 41 28.59 8.47 -4.09
N ALA A 42 28.89 8.44 -5.39
CA ALA A 42 30.21 8.73 -5.91
C ALA A 42 30.62 10.20 -5.67
N LEU A 43 29.70 11.15 -5.82
CA LEU A 43 29.94 12.56 -5.56
C LEU A 43 30.22 12.84 -4.08
N TYR A 44 29.44 12.25 -3.17
CA TYR A 44 29.73 12.31 -1.74
C TYR A 44 31.10 11.72 -1.41
N ALA A 45 31.40 10.55 -1.96
CA ALA A 45 32.65 9.85 -1.68
C ALA A 45 33.86 10.67 -2.15
N ALA A 46 33.79 11.27 -3.33
CA ALA A 46 34.83 12.16 -3.83
C ALA A 46 35.00 13.39 -2.92
N ARG A 47 33.89 14.02 -2.50
CA ARG A 47 33.92 15.18 -1.61
C ARG A 47 34.48 14.86 -0.23
N LEU A 48 34.07 13.74 0.35
CA LEU A 48 34.59 13.31 1.66
C LEU A 48 36.08 12.98 1.56
N ALA A 49 36.50 12.31 0.49
CA ALA A 49 37.92 12.08 0.25
C ALA A 49 38.69 13.39 0.16
N ILE A 50 38.20 14.38 -0.61
CA ILE A 50 38.81 15.71 -0.68
C ILE A 50 38.87 16.39 0.70
N CYS A 51 37.83 16.27 1.52
CA CYS A 51 37.83 16.79 2.89
C CYS A 51 38.94 16.15 3.74
N GLU A 52 39.13 14.82 3.63
CA GLU A 52 40.19 14.08 4.32
C GLU A 52 41.58 14.47 3.82
N LEU A 53 41.76 14.63 2.50
CA LEU A 53 43.01 15.12 1.92
C LEU A 53 43.40 16.49 2.45
N ASN A 54 42.44 17.41 2.49
CA ASN A 54 42.65 18.74 3.02
C ASN A 54 42.93 18.72 4.53
N GLY A 55 42.22 17.87 5.28
CA GLY A 55 42.44 17.67 6.72
C GLY A 55 43.81 17.09 7.04
N ALA A 56 44.36 16.24 6.17
CA ALA A 56 45.70 15.68 6.25
C ALA A 56 46.80 16.63 5.74
N GLY A 57 46.45 17.85 5.32
CA GLY A 57 47.42 18.82 4.76
C GLY A 57 47.99 18.43 3.40
N THR A 58 47.33 17.51 2.68
CA THR A 58 47.77 17.03 1.38
C THR A 58 47.17 17.86 0.25
N HIS A 59 47.90 18.00 -0.86
CA HIS A 59 47.43 18.77 -2.02
C HIS A 59 46.24 18.08 -2.71
N ILE A 60 45.17 18.83 -2.94
CA ILE A 60 43.97 18.38 -3.67
C ILE A 60 44.28 18.41 -5.18
N PRO A 61 44.02 17.34 -5.94
CA PRO A 61 44.22 17.33 -7.39
C PRO A 61 43.41 18.42 -8.10
N ASN A 62 44.00 19.08 -9.09
CA ASN A 62 43.34 20.17 -9.85
C ASN A 62 42.00 19.74 -10.48
N ALA A 63 41.91 18.49 -10.96
CA ALA A 63 40.69 17.94 -11.53
C ALA A 63 39.53 17.81 -10.52
N CYS A 64 39.83 17.80 -9.22
CA CYS A 64 38.86 17.71 -8.14
C CYS A 64 38.41 19.08 -7.60
N LEU A 65 39.04 20.18 -8.01
CA LEU A 65 38.64 21.53 -7.60
C LEU A 65 37.16 21.84 -7.90
N PRO A 66 36.60 21.49 -9.07
CA PRO A 66 35.17 21.72 -9.38
C PRO A 66 34.21 20.87 -8.55
N VAL A 67 34.70 19.78 -7.93
CA VAL A 67 33.90 18.84 -7.12
C VAL A 67 33.81 19.30 -5.66
N THR A 68 34.72 20.20 -5.23
CA THR A 68 34.73 20.78 -3.89
C THR A 68 33.48 21.60 -3.58
N PHE A 69 33.18 21.78 -2.28
CA PHE A 69 32.15 22.73 -1.89
C PHE A 69 32.58 24.14 -2.26
N PRO A 70 31.71 24.96 -2.89
CA PRO A 70 32.05 26.35 -3.17
C PRO A 70 32.45 27.04 -1.86
N PRO A 71 33.53 27.83 -1.85
CA PRO A 71 33.93 28.56 -0.65
C PRO A 71 32.79 29.48 -0.23
N PRO A 72 32.51 29.62 1.08
CA PRO A 72 31.58 30.65 1.54
C PRO A 72 32.09 31.99 1.01
N GLN A 73 31.26 32.70 0.24
CA GLN A 73 31.65 34.00 -0.32
C GLN A 73 32.20 34.88 0.79
N LYS A 74 33.46 35.32 0.65
CA LYS A 74 34.09 36.21 1.64
C LYS A 74 33.26 37.49 1.69
N LYS A 75 32.78 37.85 2.88
CA LYS A 75 32.13 39.13 3.15
C LYS A 75 33.01 40.26 2.59
N GLY A 76 32.50 41.01 1.64
CA GLY A 76 33.11 42.27 1.22
C GLY A 76 33.17 43.24 2.41
N ILE A 77 34.19 44.09 2.42
CA ILE A 77 34.51 45.04 3.49
C ILE A 77 33.37 46.05 3.75
N PHE A 78 32.40 46.17 2.83
CA PHE A 78 31.18 46.96 3.01
C PHE A 78 29.99 46.11 3.45
N GLY A 79 29.86 45.92 4.76
CA GLY A 79 28.61 46.09 5.55
C GLY A 79 27.29 45.38 5.21
N PHE A 80 27.12 44.75 4.05
CA PHE A 80 25.87 44.07 3.69
C PHE A 80 26.06 42.56 3.82
N SER A 81 25.72 42.05 5.00
CA SER A 81 25.63 40.62 5.23
C SER A 81 24.40 40.08 4.49
N LEU A 82 24.52 39.75 3.20
CA LEU A 82 23.61 38.77 2.63
C LEU A 82 23.85 37.47 3.40
N LYS A 83 22.92 37.13 4.31
CA LYS A 83 22.71 35.75 4.75
C LYS A 83 22.31 34.96 3.51
N SER A 84 23.28 34.61 2.67
CA SER A 84 23.13 33.43 1.84
C SER A 84 23.30 32.27 2.81
N GLU A 85 22.17 31.77 3.33
CA GLU A 85 22.09 30.34 3.60
C GLU A 85 22.66 29.67 2.35
N ILE A 86 23.76 28.93 2.50
CA ILE A 86 24.24 28.03 1.45
C ILE A 86 23.01 27.23 1.05
N PRO A 87 22.47 27.39 -0.17
CA PRO A 87 21.25 26.70 -0.56
C PRO A 87 21.56 25.21 -0.47
N VAL A 88 21.00 24.54 0.53
CA VAL A 88 21.11 23.09 0.72
C VAL A 88 19.98 22.39 -0.07
N ASN A 89 19.41 23.08 -1.07
CA ASN A 89 18.17 22.73 -1.74
C ASN A 89 18.30 22.55 -3.26
N ASP A 90 19.48 22.72 -3.86
CA ASP A 90 19.67 22.33 -5.25
C ASP A 90 20.37 20.98 -5.33
N VAL A 91 19.75 20.07 -6.09
CA VAL A 91 20.39 18.88 -6.65
C VAL A 91 21.76 19.30 -7.17
N ASP A 92 22.82 18.78 -6.56
CA ASP A 92 24.17 19.28 -6.76
C ASP A 92 24.54 19.22 -8.26
N PRO A 93 24.77 20.37 -8.94
CA PRO A 93 24.84 20.46 -10.40
C PRO A 93 26.17 19.94 -10.98
N VAL A 94 26.93 19.16 -10.22
CA VAL A 94 28.22 18.62 -10.67
C VAL A 94 27.96 17.57 -11.75
N SER A 95 28.35 17.88 -12.97
CA SER A 95 28.21 16.97 -14.11
C SER A 95 29.01 15.68 -13.90
N VAL A 96 28.50 14.58 -14.46
CA VAL A 96 29.15 13.26 -14.41
C VAL A 96 30.60 13.34 -14.92
N GLN A 97 30.85 14.13 -15.97
CA GLN A 97 32.17 14.31 -16.58
C GLN A 97 33.19 14.96 -15.64
N LEU A 98 32.78 15.97 -14.86
CA LEU A 98 33.65 16.62 -13.87
C LEU A 98 33.99 15.67 -12.72
N LEU A 99 33.00 14.88 -12.29
CA LEU A 99 33.21 13.86 -11.28
C LEU A 99 34.19 12.79 -11.78
N GLU A 100 34.00 12.25 -12.98
CA GLU A 100 34.90 11.25 -13.57
C GLU A 100 36.35 11.73 -13.68
N SER A 101 36.58 12.99 -14.08
CA SER A 101 37.91 13.60 -14.12
C SER A 101 38.58 13.64 -12.74
N CYS A 102 37.81 13.98 -11.71
CA CYS A 102 38.27 13.92 -10.33
C CYS A 102 38.56 12.47 -9.89
N LEU A 103 37.68 11.51 -10.20
CA LEU A 103 37.86 10.10 -9.84
C LEU A 103 39.14 9.51 -10.44
N LYS A 104 39.42 9.78 -11.72
CA LYS A 104 40.69 9.39 -12.37
C LYS A 104 41.90 9.98 -11.65
N SER A 105 41.79 11.19 -11.13
CA SER A 105 42.86 11.82 -10.36
C SER A 105 43.02 11.20 -8.96
N LEU A 106 41.92 10.83 -8.30
CA LEU A 106 41.95 10.12 -7.02
C LEU A 106 42.52 8.69 -7.17
N GLU A 107 42.30 8.04 -8.31
CA GLU A 107 42.86 6.72 -8.63
C GLU A 107 44.39 6.76 -8.79
N SER A 108 44.97 7.91 -9.16
CA SER A 108 46.41 8.05 -9.39
C SER A 108 47.28 7.79 -8.15
N ARG A 109 46.71 7.79 -6.94
CA ARG A 109 47.44 7.51 -5.69
C ARG A 109 46.66 6.56 -4.78
N PRO A 110 47.28 5.47 -4.28
CA PRO A 110 46.59 4.48 -3.45
C PRO A 110 45.89 5.06 -2.21
N GLN A 111 46.51 6.03 -1.55
CA GLN A 111 45.95 6.66 -0.35
C GLN A 111 44.68 7.47 -0.65
N TRP A 112 44.60 8.11 -1.82
CA TRP A 112 43.43 8.90 -2.24
C TRP A 112 42.29 7.97 -2.64
N TRP A 113 42.61 6.92 -3.39
CA TRP A 113 41.66 5.88 -3.76
C TRP A 113 41.09 5.14 -2.56
N THR A 114 41.92 4.86 -1.54
CA THR A 114 41.47 4.20 -0.29
C THR A 114 40.44 5.05 0.45
N SER A 115 40.72 6.35 0.59
CA SER A 115 39.78 7.30 1.20
C SER A 115 38.46 7.39 0.42
N TYR A 116 38.51 7.50 -0.91
CA TYR A 116 37.34 7.50 -1.77
C TYR A 116 36.52 6.21 -1.66
N SER A 117 37.16 5.05 -1.81
CA SER A 117 36.47 3.75 -1.83
C SER A 117 35.79 3.44 -0.50
N ASN A 118 36.43 3.75 0.62
CA ASN A 118 35.83 3.66 1.95
C ASN A 118 34.62 4.61 2.08
N SER A 119 34.78 5.86 1.64
CA SER A 119 33.70 6.85 1.65
C SER A 119 32.51 6.41 0.78
N ARG A 120 32.75 5.75 -0.36
CA ARG A 120 31.68 5.23 -1.24
C ARG A 120 30.88 4.10 -0.60
N GLN A 121 31.54 3.20 0.13
CA GLN A 121 30.86 2.14 0.88
C GLN A 121 29.99 2.75 1.99
N ASN A 122 30.51 3.72 2.73
CA ASN A 122 29.74 4.45 3.74
C ASN A 122 28.53 5.17 3.13
N ALA A 123 28.69 5.73 1.92
CA ALA A 123 27.61 6.39 1.20
C ALA A 123 26.41 5.48 0.94
N PHE A 124 26.68 4.21 0.59
CA PHE A 124 25.63 3.22 0.36
C PHE A 124 24.77 3.03 1.61
N VAL A 125 25.42 2.78 2.76
CA VAL A 125 24.74 2.55 4.05
C VAL A 125 23.95 3.78 4.48
N ILE A 126 24.54 4.98 4.39
CA ILE A 126 23.88 6.23 4.77
C ILE A 126 22.65 6.48 3.89
N CYS A 127 22.75 6.27 2.58
CA CYS A 127 21.63 6.45 1.67
C CYS A 127 20.52 5.43 1.89
N GLN A 128 20.85 4.18 2.19
CA GLN A 128 19.87 3.17 2.51
C GLN A 128 19.10 3.54 3.79
N ALA A 129 19.81 3.94 4.86
CA ALA A 129 19.18 4.39 6.09
C ALA A 129 18.30 5.63 5.89
N ALA A 130 18.80 6.61 5.13
CA ALA A 130 18.07 7.85 4.85
C ALA A 130 16.78 7.62 4.06
N ARG A 131 16.78 6.64 3.14
CA ARG A 131 15.60 6.24 2.37
C ARG A 131 14.57 5.47 3.22
N ILE A 132 15.03 4.51 4.02
CA ILE A 132 14.17 3.73 4.92
C ILE A 132 13.40 4.65 5.89
N GLU A 133 14.06 5.67 6.45
CA GLU A 133 13.39 6.61 7.35
C GLU A 133 12.28 7.40 6.63
N ASN A 134 12.49 7.79 5.36
CA ASN A 134 11.45 8.46 4.58
C ASN A 134 10.28 7.53 4.24
N GLU A 135 10.57 6.29 3.82
CA GLU A 135 9.55 5.28 3.51
C GLU A 135 8.69 4.93 4.75
N LYS A 136 9.30 4.88 5.93
CA LYS A 136 8.60 4.69 7.21
C LYS A 136 7.64 5.83 7.52
N GLU A 137 8.05 7.09 7.33
CA GLU A 137 7.20 8.25 7.56
C GLU A 137 6.01 8.27 6.59
N GLU A 138 6.23 7.90 5.31
CA GLU A 138 5.14 7.74 4.33
C GLU A 138 4.16 6.63 4.76
N LEU A 139 4.65 5.48 5.23
CA LEU A 139 3.82 4.37 5.71
C LEU A 139 3.00 4.75 6.95
N LEU A 140 3.61 5.47 7.91
CA LEU A 140 2.92 5.93 9.11
C LEU A 140 1.80 6.94 8.77
N ASN A 141 2.05 7.84 7.82
CA ASN A 141 1.04 8.80 7.37
C ASN A 141 -0.11 8.12 6.61
N LEU A 142 0.19 7.08 5.83
CA LEU A 142 -0.84 6.25 5.20
C LEU A 142 -1.69 5.53 6.25
N HIS A 143 -1.05 4.90 7.24
CA HIS A 143 -1.76 4.19 8.30
C HIS A 143 -2.67 5.13 9.10
N ARG A 144 -2.18 6.33 9.45
CA ARG A 144 -2.99 7.38 10.10
C ARG A 144 -4.21 7.74 9.26
N SER A 145 -4.03 7.95 7.96
CA SER A 145 -5.12 8.29 7.04
C SER A 145 -6.17 7.18 6.94
N VAL A 146 -5.74 5.92 6.91
CA VAL A 146 -6.65 4.75 6.90
C VAL A 146 -7.43 4.65 8.20
N VAL A 147 -6.77 4.82 9.35
CA VAL A 147 -7.42 4.77 10.67
C VAL A 147 -8.44 5.89 10.83
N GLU A 148 -8.09 7.12 10.44
CA GLU A 148 -9.02 8.26 10.47
C GLU A 148 -10.22 8.05 9.53
N GLY A 149 -9.97 7.53 8.33
CA GLY A 149 -11.03 7.19 7.37
C GLY A 149 -11.96 6.11 7.91
N SER A 150 -11.42 5.05 8.51
CA SER A 150 -12.19 3.97 9.13
C SER A 150 -13.04 4.48 10.29
N ASN A 151 -12.50 5.35 11.15
CA ASN A 151 -13.26 5.93 12.25
C ASN A 151 -14.43 6.79 11.75
N LYS A 152 -14.22 7.61 10.72
CA LYS A 152 -15.29 8.41 10.09
C LYS A 152 -16.37 7.53 9.48
N LEU A 153 -15.99 6.45 8.79
CA LEU A 153 -16.94 5.48 8.23
C LEU A 153 -17.74 4.78 9.32
N ASN A 154 -17.09 4.35 10.40
CA ASN A 154 -17.77 3.72 11.53
C ASN A 154 -18.76 4.68 12.20
N GLN A 155 -18.39 5.94 12.41
CA GLN A 155 -19.29 6.97 12.92
C GLN A 155 -20.49 7.21 11.98
N GLY A 156 -20.23 7.34 10.68
CA GLY A 156 -21.30 7.51 9.68
C GLY A 156 -22.24 6.30 9.62
N LEU A 157 -21.71 5.08 9.73
CA LEU A 157 -22.52 3.87 9.79
C LEU A 157 -23.37 3.81 11.06
N GLN A 158 -22.79 4.14 12.21
CA GLN A 158 -23.51 4.14 13.48
C GLN A 158 -24.65 5.17 13.48
N GLU A 159 -24.43 6.35 12.89
CA GLU A 159 -25.45 7.38 12.72
C GLU A 159 -26.55 6.94 11.75
N ALA A 160 -26.17 6.34 10.61
CA ALA A 160 -27.13 5.81 9.64
C ALA A 160 -28.02 4.72 10.25
N LEU A 161 -27.44 3.80 11.03
CA LEU A 161 -28.19 2.76 11.76
C LEU A 161 -29.14 3.36 12.79
N ARG A 162 -28.70 4.39 13.53
CA ARG A 162 -29.53 5.08 14.53
C ARG A 162 -30.72 5.78 13.87
N THR A 163 -30.49 6.47 12.77
CA THR A 163 -31.54 7.15 11.99
C THR A 163 -32.53 6.15 11.40
N ALA A 164 -32.05 5.07 10.78
CA ALA A 164 -32.91 4.02 10.24
C ALA A 164 -33.76 3.35 11.32
N ALA A 165 -33.20 3.12 12.52
CA ALA A 165 -33.96 2.58 13.65
C ALA A 165 -35.06 3.55 14.13
N ALA A 166 -34.76 4.85 14.18
CA ALA A 166 -35.74 5.88 14.56
C ALA A 166 -36.88 5.99 13.53
N GLU A 167 -36.55 6.03 12.24
CA GLU A 167 -37.54 6.04 11.15
C GLU A 167 -38.40 4.78 11.15
N SER A 168 -37.80 3.60 11.38
CA SER A 168 -38.54 2.34 11.46
C SER A 168 -39.57 2.34 12.59
N LEU A 169 -39.22 2.88 13.77
CA LEU A 169 -40.15 3.03 14.88
C LEU A 169 -41.31 3.97 14.52
N GLN A 170 -41.03 5.09 13.85
CA GLN A 170 -42.05 6.03 13.40
C GLN A 170 -42.98 5.42 12.36
N HIS A 171 -42.44 4.69 11.37
CA HIS A 171 -43.24 3.95 10.39
C HIS A 171 -44.12 2.89 11.04
N ARG A 172 -43.60 2.18 12.05
CA ARG A 172 -44.36 1.15 12.77
C ARG A 172 -45.49 1.74 13.61
N ALA A 173 -45.25 2.89 14.26
CA ALA A 173 -46.28 3.62 14.99
C ALA A 173 -47.39 4.10 14.04
N PHE A 174 -47.02 4.68 12.89
CA PHE A 174 -47.97 5.11 11.88
C PHE A 174 -48.79 3.95 11.31
N ALA A 175 -48.15 2.82 10.99
CA ALA A 175 -48.84 1.62 10.52
C ALA A 175 -49.83 1.07 11.57
N SER A 176 -49.48 1.14 12.86
CA SER A 176 -50.36 0.75 13.95
C SER A 176 -51.60 1.66 14.06
N GLU A 177 -51.42 2.97 13.89
CA GLU A 177 -52.55 3.92 13.88
C GLU A 177 -53.48 3.67 12.69
N ILE A 178 -52.94 3.42 11.49
CA ILE A 178 -53.76 3.05 10.32
C ILE A 178 -54.53 1.75 10.58
N ALA A 179 -53.88 0.74 11.13
CA ALA A 179 -54.54 -0.54 11.44
C ALA A 179 -55.69 -0.35 12.42
N ASN A 180 -55.50 0.48 13.45
CA ASN A 180 -56.54 0.82 14.43
C ASN A 180 -57.68 1.62 13.79
N MET A 181 -57.37 2.60 12.94
CA MET A 181 -58.38 3.36 12.18
C MET A 181 -59.22 2.45 11.28
N ASN A 182 -58.58 1.53 10.55
CA ASN A 182 -59.29 0.56 9.70
C ASN A 182 -60.20 -0.36 10.54
N ALA A 183 -59.73 -0.83 11.69
CA ALA A 183 -60.54 -1.66 12.59
C ALA A 183 -61.79 -0.91 13.08
N ARG A 184 -61.64 0.38 13.45
CA ARG A 184 -62.78 1.23 13.84
C ARG A 184 -63.74 1.45 12.68
N LEU A 185 -63.24 1.71 11.48
CA LEU A 185 -64.08 1.93 10.30
C LEU A 185 -64.94 0.69 9.98
N VAL A 186 -64.34 -0.50 10.04
CA VAL A 186 -65.07 -1.77 9.84
C VAL A 186 -66.14 -1.97 10.92
N HIS A 187 -65.81 -1.67 12.17
CA HIS A 187 -66.76 -1.76 13.28
C HIS A 187 -67.95 -0.80 13.07
N ASP A 188 -67.69 0.48 12.78
CA ASP A 188 -68.74 1.47 12.52
C ASP A 188 -69.62 1.07 11.34
N MET A 189 -69.03 0.51 10.27
CA MET A 189 -69.81 0.01 9.13
C MET A 189 -70.74 -1.14 9.52
N GLU A 190 -70.28 -2.08 10.33
CA GLU A 190 -71.12 -3.21 10.78
C GLU A 190 -72.23 -2.74 11.74
N GLU A 191 -71.90 -1.80 12.64
CA GLU A 191 -72.89 -1.16 13.50
C GLU A 191 -73.95 -0.43 12.67
N THR A 192 -73.54 0.38 11.70
CA THR A 192 -74.47 1.12 10.82
C THR A 192 -75.34 0.15 10.00
N ARG A 193 -74.77 -0.95 9.50
CA ARG A 193 -75.49 -2.00 8.78
C ARG A 193 -76.54 -2.66 9.68
N SER A 194 -76.18 -3.00 10.91
CA SER A 194 -77.12 -3.62 11.86
C SER A 194 -78.23 -2.66 12.29
N HIS A 195 -77.92 -1.38 12.50
CA HIS A 195 -78.90 -0.34 12.78
C HIS A 195 -79.87 -0.13 11.61
N PHE A 196 -79.36 -0.12 10.37
CA PHE A 196 -80.18 -0.05 9.16
C PHE A 196 -81.11 -1.26 9.01
N LYS A 197 -80.60 -2.48 9.28
CA LYS A 197 -81.41 -3.71 9.27
C LYS A 197 -82.56 -3.61 10.28
N ALA A 198 -82.29 -3.14 11.50
CA ALA A 198 -83.31 -2.98 12.53
C ALA A 198 -84.40 -1.96 12.14
N ILE A 199 -84.02 -0.86 11.50
CA ILE A 199 -84.97 0.14 10.98
C ILE A 199 -85.86 -0.50 9.90
N ILE A 200 -85.27 -1.27 8.97
CA ILE A 200 -86.03 -1.97 7.92
C ILE A 200 -86.99 -2.99 8.52
N GLU A 201 -86.53 -3.84 9.44
CA GLU A 201 -87.36 -4.84 10.11
C GLU A 201 -88.55 -4.17 10.84
N LYS A 202 -88.30 -3.05 11.52
CA LYS A 202 -89.36 -2.26 12.17
C LYS A 202 -90.36 -1.68 11.17
N ALA A 203 -89.90 -1.15 10.03
CA ALA A 203 -90.77 -0.61 8.99
C ALA A 203 -91.69 -1.68 8.38
N PHE A 204 -91.16 -2.88 8.12
CA PHE A 204 -91.96 -4.00 7.63
C PHE A 204 -93.02 -4.43 8.65
N TYR A 205 -92.67 -4.50 9.93
CA TYR A 205 -93.62 -4.84 11.00
C TYR A 205 -94.74 -3.80 11.13
N GLU A 206 -94.42 -2.51 11.02
CA GLU A 206 -95.41 -1.43 11.05
C GLU A 206 -96.34 -1.47 9.81
N ILE A 207 -95.80 -1.75 8.62
CA ILE A 207 -96.60 -1.91 7.39
C ILE A 207 -97.54 -3.11 7.50
N GLU A 208 -97.07 -4.26 7.98
CA GLU A 208 -97.86 -5.46 8.14
C GLU A 208 -99.00 -5.25 9.16
N SER A 209 -98.69 -4.63 10.31
CA SER A 209 -99.70 -4.30 11.32
C SER A 209 -100.76 -3.31 10.81
N ARG A 210 -100.37 -2.30 10.02
CA ARG A 210 -101.29 -1.36 9.38
C ARG A 210 -102.13 -2.02 8.29
N ALA A 211 -101.55 -2.93 7.50
CA ALA A 211 -102.27 -3.68 6.48
C ALA A 211 -103.35 -4.59 7.10
N VAL A 212 -103.02 -5.29 8.19
CA VAL A 212 -103.98 -6.09 8.96
C VAL A 212 -105.08 -5.21 9.56
N SER A 213 -104.73 -4.01 10.06
CA SER A 213 -105.71 -3.04 10.55
C SER A 213 -106.64 -2.53 9.45
N VAL A 214 -106.12 -2.24 8.25
CA VAL A 214 -106.93 -1.79 7.10
C VAL A 214 -107.85 -2.91 6.62
N VAL A 215 -107.38 -4.14 6.53
CA VAL A 215 -108.23 -5.31 6.19
C VAL A 215 -109.35 -5.45 7.22
N ASN A 216 -109.04 -5.42 8.52
CA ASN A 216 -110.06 -5.50 9.57
C ASN A 216 -111.05 -4.32 9.50
N THR A 217 -110.58 -3.13 9.15
CA THR A 217 -111.45 -1.94 8.99
C THR A 217 -112.36 -2.09 7.78
N VAL A 218 -111.85 -2.51 6.62
CA VAL A 218 -112.63 -2.75 5.40
C VAL A 218 -113.63 -3.88 5.60
N THR A 219 -113.25 -4.98 6.27
CA THR A 219 -114.18 -6.07 6.63
C THR A 219 -115.28 -5.57 7.57
N SER A 220 -114.94 -4.71 8.55
CA SER A 220 -115.94 -4.13 9.45
C SER A 220 -116.87 -3.13 8.77
N VAL A 221 -116.39 -2.39 7.76
CA VAL A 221 -117.20 -1.45 6.96
C VAL A 221 -118.08 -2.20 5.98
N LEU A 222 -117.59 -3.24 5.29
CA LEU A 222 -118.43 -4.12 4.46
C LEU A 222 -119.52 -4.79 5.31
N GLY A 223 -119.16 -5.27 6.51
CA GLY A 223 -120.14 -5.82 7.46
C GLY A 223 -121.18 -4.80 7.92
N ARG A 224 -120.80 -3.53 8.09
CA ARG A 224 -121.73 -2.44 8.43
C ARG A 224 -122.58 -1.95 7.26
N VAL A 225 -122.08 -2.00 6.02
CA VAL A 225 -122.85 -1.65 4.82
C VAL A 225 -123.91 -2.72 4.54
N GLN A 226 -123.61 -3.99 4.78
CA GLN A 226 -124.57 -5.08 4.67
C GLN A 226 -125.65 -5.05 5.77
N ALA A 227 -125.32 -4.51 6.96
CA ALA A 227 -126.28 -4.25 8.03
C ALA A 227 -127.05 -2.91 7.85
N GLY A 228 -126.50 -1.96 7.10
CA GLY A 228 -127.01 -0.58 6.95
C GLY A 228 -128.09 -0.37 5.87
N VAL A 229 -128.45 -1.40 5.11
CA VAL A 229 -129.48 -1.31 4.04
C VAL A 229 -130.92 -1.21 4.59
N THR A 230 -131.15 -1.29 5.92
CA THR A 230 -132.53 -1.36 6.47
C THR A 230 -133.00 -0.22 7.35
N THR A 231 -132.25 0.86 7.60
CA THR A 231 -132.78 1.96 8.43
C THR A 231 -132.30 3.33 7.97
N LEU A 232 -133.12 3.94 7.12
CA LEU A 232 -133.03 5.32 6.65
C LEU A 232 -133.70 6.25 7.68
N ASP A 233 -133.02 6.57 8.79
CA ASP A 233 -133.52 7.62 9.70
C ASP A 233 -132.47 8.28 10.60
N LYS A 234 -131.33 8.74 10.03
CA LYS A 234 -130.39 9.66 10.72
C LYS A 234 -129.69 10.64 9.76
N VAL A 235 -130.45 11.24 8.83
CA VAL A 235 -129.89 12.17 7.83
C VAL A 235 -129.60 13.57 8.41
N LEU A 236 -130.11 13.93 9.59
CA LEU A 236 -129.94 15.28 10.13
C LEU A 236 -128.77 15.48 11.11
N ASN A 237 -128.14 14.41 11.63
CA ASN A 237 -126.91 14.52 12.44
C ASN A 237 -125.63 14.18 11.65
N ALA A 238 -125.76 13.65 10.43
CA ALA A 238 -124.65 13.35 9.53
C ALA A 238 -123.98 14.62 9.00
N SER A 239 -124.71 15.75 8.90
CA SER A 239 -124.16 17.00 8.39
C SER A 239 -123.05 17.61 9.27
N ALA A 240 -123.14 17.50 10.60
CA ALA A 240 -122.11 18.02 11.51
C ALA A 240 -120.84 17.13 11.53
N GLU A 241 -121.02 15.80 11.45
CA GLU A 241 -119.93 14.84 11.31
C GLU A 241 -119.25 14.94 9.93
N VAL A 242 -120.00 15.22 8.85
CA VAL A 242 -119.45 15.45 7.51
C VAL A 242 -118.60 16.72 7.48
N SER A 243 -119.03 17.81 8.12
CA SER A 243 -118.22 19.03 8.23
C SER A 243 -116.94 18.80 9.04
N LYS A 244 -117.03 18.04 10.14
CA LYS A 244 -115.87 17.69 10.97
C LYS A 244 -114.89 16.79 10.21
N LEU A 245 -115.41 15.79 9.47
CA LEU A 245 -114.64 14.91 8.61
C LEU A 245 -113.97 15.69 7.46
N GLN A 246 -114.67 16.67 6.89
CA GLN A 246 -114.13 17.53 5.85
C GLN A 246 -112.92 18.34 6.37
N TYR A 247 -113.02 18.94 7.56
CA TYR A 247 -111.89 19.62 8.20
C TYR A 247 -110.73 18.68 8.52
N THR A 248 -111.01 17.47 9.02
CA THR A 248 -109.93 16.49 9.29
C THR A 248 -109.28 16.00 8.01
N PHE A 249 -110.05 15.83 6.94
CA PHE A 249 -109.51 15.44 5.63
C PHE A 249 -108.65 16.54 5.03
N GLN A 250 -109.05 17.80 5.21
CA GLN A 250 -108.29 18.98 4.76
C GLN A 250 -106.94 19.07 5.49
N ASP A 251 -106.95 18.90 6.80
CA ASP A 251 -105.74 18.89 7.65
C ASP A 251 -104.78 17.75 7.26
N LEU A 252 -105.33 16.55 6.99
CA LEU A 252 -104.55 15.38 6.58
C LEU A 252 -103.97 15.55 5.16
N VAL A 253 -104.70 16.20 4.25
CA VAL A 253 -104.19 16.56 2.92
C VAL A 253 -103.06 17.58 3.03
N ASP A 254 -103.20 18.61 3.86
CA ASP A 254 -102.15 19.60 4.09
C ASP A 254 -100.91 18.98 4.76
N GLU A 255 -101.09 18.07 5.73
CA GLU A 255 -99.98 17.35 6.37
C GLU A 255 -99.23 16.47 5.36
N VAL A 256 -99.96 15.72 4.52
CA VAL A 256 -99.37 14.89 3.45
C VAL A 256 -98.66 15.72 2.39
N LEU A 257 -99.22 16.87 1.99
CA LEU A 257 -98.56 17.78 1.07
C LEU A 257 -97.25 18.33 1.65
N SER A 258 -97.25 18.73 2.93
CA SER A 258 -96.04 19.20 3.61
C SER A 258 -94.98 18.11 3.76
N ALA A 259 -95.40 16.88 4.09
CA ALA A 259 -94.51 15.73 4.19
C ALA A 259 -93.91 15.37 2.83
N ASN A 260 -94.70 15.44 1.76
CA ASN A 260 -94.24 15.18 0.40
C ASN A 260 -93.22 16.22 -0.08
N GLU A 261 -93.40 17.50 0.27
CA GLU A 261 -92.42 18.55 0.00
C GLU A 261 -91.10 18.31 0.74
N GLN A 262 -91.16 17.95 2.04
CA GLN A 262 -89.97 17.60 2.82
C GLN A 262 -89.24 16.37 2.26
N ILE A 263 -89.97 15.33 1.87
CA ILE A 263 -89.39 14.13 1.25
C ILE A 263 -88.66 14.49 -0.04
N THR A 264 -89.24 15.36 -0.87
CA THR A 264 -88.62 15.80 -2.13
C THR A 264 -87.32 16.57 -1.88
N ILE A 265 -87.31 17.47 -0.90
CA ILE A 265 -86.11 18.23 -0.49
C ILE A 265 -85.02 17.28 0.04
N ALA A 266 -85.40 16.32 0.89
CA ALA A 266 -84.47 15.31 1.43
C ALA A 266 -83.88 14.45 0.32
N HIS A 267 -84.70 14.02 -0.66
CA HIS A 267 -84.26 13.24 -1.81
C HIS A 267 -83.24 14.00 -2.66
N GLN A 268 -83.50 15.28 -2.91
CA GLN A 268 -82.60 16.13 -3.69
C GLN A 268 -81.27 16.38 -2.97
N ARG A 269 -81.32 16.59 -1.65
CA ARG A 269 -80.11 16.75 -0.83
C ARG A 269 -79.25 15.50 -0.82
N ASN A 270 -79.88 14.32 -0.69
CA ASN A 270 -79.17 13.05 -0.78
C ASN A 270 -78.58 12.83 -2.17
N ALA A 271 -79.31 13.13 -3.24
CA ALA A 271 -78.80 13.01 -4.61
C ALA A 271 -77.55 13.89 -4.85
N ILE A 272 -77.55 15.13 -4.34
CA ILE A 272 -76.39 16.03 -4.40
C ILE A 272 -75.21 15.46 -3.61
N SER A 273 -75.45 15.00 -2.37
CA SER A 273 -74.41 14.44 -1.51
C SER A 273 -73.78 13.17 -2.09
N HIS A 274 -74.59 12.27 -2.65
CA HIS A 274 -74.09 11.07 -3.32
C HIS A 274 -73.26 11.42 -4.57
N ASN A 275 -73.67 12.43 -5.32
CA ASN A 275 -72.93 12.90 -6.49
C ASN A 275 -71.58 13.52 -6.09
N GLU A 276 -71.53 14.34 -5.04
CA GLU A 276 -70.26 14.86 -4.48
C GLU A 276 -69.33 13.74 -4.02
N LEU A 277 -69.86 12.73 -3.33
CA LEU A 277 -69.07 11.59 -2.87
C LEU A 277 -68.49 10.80 -4.05
N ALA A 278 -69.29 10.56 -5.10
CA ALA A 278 -68.86 9.87 -6.31
C ALA A 278 -67.76 10.65 -7.06
N LEU A 279 -67.89 11.98 -7.14
CA LEU A 279 -66.87 12.85 -7.74
C LEU A 279 -65.57 12.86 -6.91
N SER A 280 -65.68 12.89 -5.58
CA SER A 280 -64.52 12.81 -4.68
C SER A 280 -63.78 11.47 -4.81
N LEU A 281 -64.53 10.36 -4.85
CA LEU A 281 -63.99 9.02 -5.05
C LEU A 281 -63.27 8.91 -6.40
N ARG A 282 -63.89 9.41 -7.48
CA ARG A 282 -63.28 9.42 -8.82
C ARG A 282 -61.97 10.21 -8.83
N SER A 283 -61.97 11.41 -8.24
CA SER A 283 -60.79 12.26 -8.14
C SER A 283 -59.66 11.60 -7.35
N LYS A 284 -59.97 10.95 -6.21
CA LYS A 284 -58.97 10.21 -5.43
C LYS A 284 -58.41 9.01 -6.19
N LEU A 285 -59.26 8.24 -6.87
CA LEU A 285 -58.82 7.12 -7.69
C LEU A 285 -57.92 7.57 -8.85
N GLU A 286 -58.26 8.67 -9.50
CA GLU A 286 -57.47 9.27 -10.57
C GLU A 286 -56.10 9.76 -10.04
N SER A 287 -56.08 10.39 -8.87
CA SER A 287 -54.84 10.77 -8.17
C SER A 287 -53.95 9.57 -7.84
N VAL A 288 -54.52 8.49 -7.31
CA VAL A 288 -53.76 7.28 -6.93
C VAL A 288 -53.22 6.56 -8.17
N LEU A 289 -54.05 6.41 -9.21
CA LEU A 289 -53.62 5.74 -10.44
C LEU A 289 -52.57 6.53 -11.20
N GLN A 290 -52.65 7.86 -11.18
CA GLN A 290 -51.84 8.69 -12.06
C GLN A 290 -50.58 9.24 -11.36
N ASP A 291 -50.70 9.70 -10.12
CA ASP A 291 -49.57 10.31 -9.39
C ASP A 291 -48.81 9.25 -8.58
N ASP A 292 -49.51 8.51 -7.71
CA ASP A 292 -48.85 7.54 -6.83
C ASP A 292 -48.24 6.36 -7.61
N MET A 293 -48.93 5.86 -8.63
CA MET A 293 -48.41 4.76 -9.44
C MET A 293 -47.22 5.18 -10.32
N ALA A 294 -47.23 6.40 -10.88
CA ALA A 294 -46.10 6.93 -11.63
C ALA A 294 -44.89 7.17 -10.72
N ARG A 295 -45.12 7.67 -9.52
CA ARG A 295 -44.08 7.86 -8.50
C ARG A 295 -43.47 6.54 -8.07
N LEU A 296 -44.29 5.51 -7.90
CA LEU A 296 -43.82 4.15 -7.60
C LEU A 296 -42.98 3.56 -8.73
N LEU A 297 -43.41 3.71 -9.98
CA LEU A 297 -42.66 3.23 -11.15
C LEU A 297 -41.28 3.92 -11.25
N ASN A 298 -41.23 5.24 -11.07
CA ASN A 298 -39.96 5.98 -11.04
C ASN A 298 -39.03 5.50 -9.91
N ASN A 299 -39.58 5.20 -8.73
CA ASN A 299 -38.79 4.68 -7.62
C ASN A 299 -38.23 3.28 -7.91
N ILE A 300 -39.00 2.43 -8.60
CA ILE A 300 -38.56 1.09 -9.03
C ILE A 300 -37.44 1.21 -10.06
N GLU A 301 -37.55 2.12 -11.03
CA GLU A 301 -36.52 2.33 -12.05
C GLU A 301 -35.21 2.88 -11.45
N ALA A 302 -35.32 3.80 -10.47
CA ALA A 302 -34.16 4.28 -9.72
C ALA A 302 -33.51 3.17 -8.87
N PHE A 303 -34.32 2.27 -8.31
CA PHE A 303 -33.84 1.11 -7.57
C PHE A 303 -33.12 0.11 -8.47
N ASP A 304 -33.66 -0.16 -9.66
CA ASP A 304 -33.04 -1.03 -10.67
C ASP A 304 -31.69 -0.50 -11.13
N SER A 305 -31.61 0.80 -11.41
CA SER A 305 -30.35 1.50 -11.74
C SER A 305 -29.31 1.37 -10.63
N SER A 306 -29.76 1.42 -9.36
CA SER A 306 -28.88 1.27 -8.19
C SER A 306 -28.37 -0.16 -8.04
N LEU A 307 -29.21 -1.16 -8.34
CA LEU A 307 -28.81 -2.57 -8.36
C LEU A 307 -27.83 -2.88 -9.49
N GLU A 308 -28.02 -2.31 -10.68
CA GLU A 308 -27.11 -2.48 -11.80
C GLU A 308 -25.73 -1.86 -11.47
N TRP A 309 -25.70 -0.67 -10.86
CA TRP A 309 -24.46 -0.06 -10.38
C TRP A 309 -23.74 -0.92 -9.32
N LEU A 310 -24.49 -1.46 -8.35
CA LEU A 310 -23.95 -2.35 -7.32
C LEU A 310 -23.37 -3.63 -7.95
N SER A 311 -24.09 -4.24 -8.89
CA SER A 311 -23.66 -5.43 -9.62
C SER A 311 -22.35 -5.18 -10.38
N GLY A 312 -22.26 -4.06 -11.11
CA GLY A 312 -21.03 -3.65 -11.78
C GLY A 312 -19.87 -3.43 -10.81
N ARG A 313 -20.13 -2.86 -9.63
CA ARG A 313 -19.12 -2.68 -8.60
C ARG A 313 -18.62 -3.99 -8.03
N PHE A 314 -19.50 -4.96 -7.80
CA PHE A 314 -19.12 -6.32 -7.35
C PHE A 314 -18.30 -7.06 -8.40
N GLY A 315 -18.62 -6.92 -9.69
CA GLY A 315 -17.81 -7.48 -10.78
C GLY A 315 -16.37 -6.96 -10.75
N LEU A 316 -16.19 -5.64 -10.64
CA LEU A 316 -14.86 -5.02 -10.52
C LEU A 316 -14.11 -5.46 -9.25
N LEU A 317 -14.83 -5.65 -8.15
CA LEU A 317 -14.22 -6.06 -6.88
C LEU A 317 -13.72 -7.51 -6.96
N SER A 318 -14.50 -8.39 -7.57
CA SER A 318 -14.14 -9.80 -7.81
C SER A 318 -12.95 -9.93 -8.76
N GLU A 319 -12.91 -9.15 -9.84
CA GLU A 319 -11.75 -9.12 -10.74
C GLU A 319 -10.48 -8.67 -10.02
N ARG A 320 -10.59 -7.66 -9.16
CA ARG A 320 -9.46 -7.16 -8.36
C ARG A 320 -9.00 -8.17 -7.31
N GLU A 321 -9.90 -8.92 -6.70
CA GLU A 321 -9.58 -10.01 -5.78
C GLU A 321 -8.79 -11.12 -6.47
N MET A 322 -9.20 -11.51 -7.68
CA MET A 322 -8.51 -12.52 -8.47
C MET A 322 -7.09 -12.06 -8.83
N SER A 323 -6.94 -10.81 -9.28
CA SER A 323 -5.63 -10.24 -9.57
C SER A 323 -4.72 -10.18 -8.33
N ILE A 324 -5.26 -9.79 -7.17
CA ILE A 324 -4.49 -9.80 -5.91
C ILE A 324 -4.03 -11.21 -5.56
N SER A 325 -4.89 -12.21 -5.73
CA SER A 325 -4.55 -13.61 -5.47
C SER A 325 -3.41 -14.11 -6.37
N GLU A 326 -3.41 -13.74 -7.65
CA GLU A 326 -2.30 -14.05 -8.57
C GLU A 326 -0.99 -13.39 -8.13
N HIS A 327 -1.02 -12.12 -7.73
CA HIS A 327 0.16 -11.41 -7.24
C HIS A 327 0.71 -12.03 -5.95
N LEU A 328 -0.17 -12.46 -5.04
CA LEU A 328 0.24 -13.15 -3.81
C LEU A 328 0.91 -14.49 -4.11
N GLN A 329 0.40 -15.25 -5.09
CA GLN A 329 1.01 -16.50 -5.51
C GLN A 329 2.38 -16.28 -6.18
N ALA A 330 2.51 -15.23 -7.00
CA ALA A 330 3.79 -14.85 -7.59
C ALA A 330 4.82 -14.45 -6.51
N LEU A 331 4.38 -13.67 -5.51
CA LEU A 331 5.21 -13.25 -4.39
C LEU A 331 5.70 -14.47 -3.58
N ASP A 332 4.81 -15.41 -3.25
CA ASP A 332 5.17 -16.65 -2.54
C ASP A 332 6.23 -17.46 -3.31
N THR A 333 6.09 -17.52 -4.63
CA THR A 333 7.06 -18.20 -5.51
C THR A 333 8.42 -17.50 -5.48
N SER A 334 8.46 -16.18 -5.58
CA SER A 334 9.70 -15.40 -5.49
C SER A 334 10.36 -15.50 -4.11
N LEU A 335 9.57 -15.53 -3.03
CA LEU A 335 10.07 -15.71 -1.67
C LEU A 335 10.73 -17.08 -1.49
N LYS A 336 10.12 -18.15 -2.02
CA LYS A 336 10.72 -19.49 -2.02
C LYS A 336 12.04 -19.53 -2.79
N GLU A 337 12.10 -18.88 -3.95
CA GLU A 337 13.34 -18.80 -4.73
C GLU A 337 14.43 -18.00 -4.00
N PHE A 338 14.06 -16.88 -3.38
CA PHE A 338 14.98 -16.09 -2.57
C PHE A 338 15.51 -16.87 -1.38
N GLN A 339 14.65 -17.62 -0.68
CA GLN A 339 15.05 -18.47 0.43
C GLN A 339 16.06 -19.54 -0.02
N LEU A 340 15.80 -20.22 -1.14
CA LEU A 340 16.73 -21.20 -1.71
C LEU A 340 18.09 -20.58 -2.08
N LYS A 341 18.07 -19.38 -2.67
CA LYS A 341 19.30 -18.63 -3.00
C LYS A 341 20.06 -18.22 -1.74
N ALA A 342 19.37 -17.78 -0.69
CA ALA A 342 19.97 -17.40 0.59
C ALA A 342 20.62 -18.61 1.28
N GLU A 343 19.94 -19.77 1.30
CA GLU A 343 20.50 -21.03 1.83
C GLU A 343 21.74 -21.47 1.04
N SER A 344 21.68 -21.40 -0.30
CA SER A 344 22.84 -21.72 -1.15
C SER A 344 24.02 -20.76 -0.91
N LEU A 345 23.74 -19.46 -0.77
CA LEU A 345 24.78 -18.46 -0.49
C LEU A 345 25.41 -18.69 0.88
N HIS A 346 24.60 -18.98 1.90
CA HIS A 346 25.08 -19.30 3.24
C HIS A 346 26.00 -20.53 3.23
N LYS A 347 25.62 -21.58 2.50
CA LYS A 347 26.45 -22.78 2.33
C LYS A 347 27.77 -22.47 1.62
N ALA A 348 27.74 -21.66 0.56
CA ALA A 348 28.94 -21.25 -0.16
C ALA A 348 29.87 -20.40 0.73
N GLN A 349 29.31 -19.50 1.55
CA GLN A 349 30.07 -18.69 2.49
C GLN A 349 30.76 -19.54 3.58
N LEU A 350 30.07 -20.57 4.08
CA LEU A 350 30.64 -21.52 5.04
C LEU A 350 31.84 -22.27 4.43
N GLN A 351 31.68 -22.78 3.20
CA GLN A 351 32.74 -23.46 2.47
C GLN A 351 33.93 -22.54 2.19
N GLN A 352 33.67 -21.28 1.83
CA GLN A 352 34.72 -20.30 1.61
C GLN A 352 35.48 -19.98 2.90
N SER A 353 34.78 -19.88 4.04
CA SER A 353 35.43 -19.67 5.34
C SER A 353 36.35 -20.84 5.71
N GLU A 354 35.90 -22.08 5.52
CA GLU A 354 36.69 -23.28 5.77
C GLU A 354 37.92 -23.36 4.84
N ALA A 355 37.74 -23.02 3.57
CA ALA A 355 38.84 -22.97 2.60
C ALA A 355 39.89 -21.91 2.99
N VAL A 356 39.46 -20.71 3.42
CA VAL A 356 40.36 -19.64 3.87
C VAL A 356 41.13 -20.05 5.13
N GLU A 357 40.48 -20.74 6.08
CA GLU A 357 41.17 -21.28 7.27
C GLU A 357 42.20 -22.35 6.90
N SER A 358 41.87 -23.22 5.95
CA SER A 358 42.83 -24.22 5.45
C SER A 358 44.05 -23.57 4.77
N GLN A 359 43.81 -22.48 4.01
CA GLN A 359 44.84 -21.74 3.31
C GLN A 359 45.74 -20.97 4.29
N SER A 360 45.17 -20.37 5.34
CA SER A 360 45.96 -19.67 6.36
C SER A 360 46.87 -20.64 7.12
N ARG A 361 46.38 -21.83 7.49
CA ARG A 361 47.20 -22.89 8.10
C ARG A 361 48.33 -23.36 7.19
N LEU A 362 48.07 -23.47 5.88
CA LEU A 362 49.11 -23.81 4.90
C LEU A 362 50.15 -22.69 4.77
N GLN A 363 49.71 -21.43 4.75
CA GLN A 363 50.60 -20.27 4.68
C GLN A 363 51.50 -20.15 5.91
N GLU A 364 50.98 -20.44 7.11
CA GLU A 364 51.77 -20.49 8.35
C GLU A 364 52.85 -21.59 8.32
N LYS A 365 52.48 -22.78 7.83
CA LYS A 365 53.45 -23.88 7.62
C LYS A 365 54.53 -23.52 6.58
N LEU A 366 54.15 -22.81 5.52
CA LEU A 366 55.11 -22.35 4.51
C LEU A 366 56.06 -21.30 5.11
N GLN A 367 55.52 -20.34 5.87
CA GLN A 367 56.31 -19.29 6.52
C GLN A 367 57.35 -19.88 7.49
N THR A 368 56.94 -20.85 8.32
CA THR A 368 57.85 -21.54 9.25
C THR A 368 58.93 -22.33 8.50
N SER A 369 58.59 -23.03 7.42
CA SER A 369 59.56 -23.72 6.55
C SER A 369 60.58 -22.75 5.93
N VAL A 370 60.14 -21.57 5.49
CA VAL A 370 61.02 -20.54 4.93
C VAL A 370 61.98 -20.01 5.99
N GLN A 371 61.50 -19.71 7.20
CA GLN A 371 62.35 -19.26 8.31
C GLN A 371 63.41 -20.31 8.69
N ILE A 372 63.03 -21.59 8.77
CA ILE A 372 63.97 -22.69 9.03
C ILE A 372 65.04 -22.76 7.93
N SER A 373 64.62 -22.68 6.67
CA SER A 373 65.55 -22.71 5.53
C SER A 373 66.52 -21.54 5.56
N GLN A 374 66.05 -20.34 5.91
CA GLN A 374 66.87 -19.14 6.03
C GLN A 374 67.88 -19.26 7.18
N ALA A 375 67.46 -19.77 8.34
CA ALA A 375 68.36 -20.02 9.48
C ALA A 375 69.44 -21.07 9.16
N LEU A 376 69.09 -22.13 8.42
CA LEU A 376 70.06 -23.11 7.94
C LEU A 376 71.06 -22.48 6.95
N LEU A 377 70.59 -21.60 6.08
CA LEU A 377 71.41 -20.90 5.10
C LEU A 377 72.38 -19.92 5.76
N GLU A 378 71.93 -19.18 6.76
CA GLU A 378 72.80 -18.31 7.59
C GLU A 378 73.84 -19.13 8.36
N LYS A 379 73.45 -20.27 8.93
CA LYS A 379 74.39 -21.18 9.59
C LYS A 379 75.44 -21.71 8.61
N ALA A 380 75.04 -22.12 7.41
CA ALA A 380 75.95 -22.57 6.37
C ALA A 380 76.91 -21.46 5.93
N ALA A 381 76.40 -20.23 5.74
CA ALA A 381 77.21 -19.06 5.41
C ALA A 381 78.23 -18.73 6.52
N ALA A 382 77.83 -18.78 7.79
CA ALA A 382 78.73 -18.58 8.92
C ALA A 382 79.79 -19.70 9.01
N THR A 383 79.41 -20.94 8.75
CA THR A 383 80.34 -22.08 8.73
C THR A 383 81.35 -21.92 7.61
N ALA A 384 80.90 -21.50 6.41
CA ALA A 384 81.75 -21.22 5.27
C ALA A 384 82.70 -20.03 5.54
N ALA A 385 82.23 -18.96 6.17
CA ALA A 385 83.06 -17.83 6.57
C ALA A 385 84.12 -18.23 7.60
N ASN A 386 83.77 -19.09 8.58
CA ASN A 386 84.71 -19.59 9.55
C ASN A 386 85.74 -20.54 8.92
N LEU A 387 85.31 -21.37 7.96
CA LEU A 387 86.22 -22.21 7.18
C LEU A 387 87.17 -21.36 6.33
N GLN A 388 86.66 -20.29 5.70
CA GLN A 388 87.46 -19.35 4.93
C GLN A 388 88.50 -18.66 5.82
N ALA A 389 88.10 -18.21 7.01
CA ALA A 389 89.02 -17.62 7.99
C ALA A 389 90.10 -18.63 8.45
N MET A 390 89.73 -19.90 8.66
CA MET A 390 90.68 -20.96 8.99
C MET A 390 91.63 -21.28 7.82
N ILE A 391 91.13 -21.26 6.59
CA ILE A 391 91.95 -21.41 5.37
C ILE A 391 92.91 -20.23 5.24
N ASP A 392 92.46 -19.01 5.51
CA ASP A 392 93.29 -17.81 5.45
C ASP A 392 94.34 -17.79 6.58
N GLU A 393 94.00 -18.26 7.79
CA GLU A 393 94.95 -18.42 8.90
C GLU A 393 95.98 -19.54 8.63
N THR A 394 95.56 -20.66 8.06
CA THR A 394 96.48 -21.75 7.67
C THR A 394 97.37 -21.35 6.49
N SER A 395 96.84 -20.60 5.52
CA SER A 395 97.58 -19.98 4.42
C SER A 395 98.62 -18.96 4.94
N ALA A 396 98.25 -18.14 5.94
CA ALA A 396 99.16 -17.20 6.58
C ALA A 396 100.29 -17.93 7.34
N ARG A 397 99.97 -18.97 8.13
CA ARG A 397 101.00 -19.80 8.80
C ARG A 397 101.92 -20.53 7.81
N TYR A 398 101.42 -20.90 6.63
CA TYR A 398 102.21 -21.56 5.60
C TYR A 398 103.18 -20.60 4.89
N LYS A 399 102.85 -19.29 4.83
CA LYS A 399 103.76 -18.26 4.30
C LYS A 399 104.98 -18.01 5.21
N ASP A 400 104.89 -18.28 6.51
CA ASP A 400 105.95 -18.04 7.49
C ASP A 400 106.86 -19.26 7.75
N THR A 401 106.75 -20.35 6.97
CA THR A 401 107.61 -21.53 7.12
C THR A 401 108.58 -21.66 5.92
N PRO A 402 109.90 -21.50 6.09
CA PRO A 402 110.84 -21.39 4.95
C PRO A 402 111.29 -22.73 4.33
N ALA A 403 110.50 -23.82 4.43
CA ALA A 403 110.95 -25.17 4.06
C ALA A 403 110.14 -25.90 2.97
N LEU A 404 109.04 -25.35 2.44
CA LEU A 404 108.19 -26.06 1.45
C LEU A 404 107.77 -25.18 0.25
N ARG A 405 108.70 -24.37 -0.27
CA ARG A 405 108.44 -23.46 -1.39
C ARG A 405 108.41 -24.08 -2.81
N PRO A 406 108.84 -25.33 -3.12
CA PRO A 406 108.81 -25.78 -4.52
C PRO A 406 107.73 -26.80 -4.90
N LEU A 407 106.74 -27.14 -4.05
CA LEU A 407 105.84 -28.29 -4.34
C LEU A 407 104.41 -27.98 -4.81
N PHE A 408 103.99 -26.72 -4.94
CA PHE A 408 102.63 -26.38 -5.40
C PHE A 408 102.56 -25.28 -6.47
N SER A 409 103.49 -25.29 -7.42
CA SER A 409 103.20 -24.69 -8.73
C SER A 409 102.66 -25.78 -9.66
N THR A 410 101.44 -25.58 -10.15
CA THR A 410 100.84 -26.24 -11.32
C THR A 410 100.67 -27.77 -11.26
N SER A 411 99.74 -28.27 -10.44
CA SER A 411 99.05 -29.57 -10.67
C SER A 411 97.81 -29.86 -9.79
N PHE A 412 97.40 -28.97 -8.88
CA PHE A 412 96.37 -29.29 -7.88
C PHE A 412 94.90 -29.16 -8.35
N SER A 413 94.62 -28.69 -9.57
CA SER A 413 93.22 -28.50 -10.00
C SER A 413 92.54 -29.80 -10.45
N TRP A 414 93.22 -30.73 -11.11
CA TRP A 414 92.52 -31.87 -11.74
C TRP A 414 92.10 -32.98 -10.75
N SER A 415 92.93 -33.26 -9.75
CA SER A 415 92.64 -34.28 -8.72
C SER A 415 91.47 -33.87 -7.81
N PHE A 416 91.33 -32.57 -7.52
CA PHE A 416 90.21 -32.04 -6.73
C PHE A 416 88.90 -32.09 -7.52
N PHE A 417 88.91 -31.74 -8.81
CA PHE A 417 87.74 -31.86 -9.68
C PHE A 417 87.30 -33.32 -9.86
N GLY A 418 88.24 -34.27 -9.99
CA GLY A 418 87.95 -35.70 -10.08
C GLY A 418 87.29 -36.28 -8.82
N LEU A 419 87.77 -35.89 -7.64
CA LEU A 419 87.17 -36.29 -6.36
C LEU A 419 85.79 -35.67 -6.15
N LEU A 420 85.61 -34.38 -6.50
CA LEU A 420 84.33 -33.70 -6.41
C LEU A 420 83.28 -34.31 -7.35
N LEU A 421 83.67 -34.65 -8.59
CA LEU A 421 82.82 -35.35 -9.56
C LEU A 421 82.45 -36.75 -9.08
N SER A 422 83.37 -37.47 -8.44
CA SER A 422 83.11 -38.81 -7.89
C SER A 422 82.12 -38.76 -6.72
N LEU A 423 82.21 -37.75 -5.86
CA LEU A 423 81.26 -37.50 -4.76
C LEU A 423 79.87 -37.12 -5.29
N ILE A 424 79.78 -36.27 -6.30
CA ILE A 424 78.51 -35.86 -6.92
C ILE A 424 77.87 -37.01 -7.70
N ALA A 425 78.67 -37.84 -8.39
CA ALA A 425 78.18 -39.04 -9.08
C ALA A 425 77.60 -40.08 -8.12
N SER A 426 78.11 -40.16 -6.88
CA SER A 426 77.59 -41.08 -5.86
C SER A 426 76.17 -40.73 -5.36
N HIS A 427 75.79 -39.45 -5.44
CA HIS A 427 74.48 -38.97 -4.96
C HIS A 427 73.47 -38.71 -6.08
N ASN A 428 73.90 -38.27 -7.27
CA ASN A 428 72.98 -38.02 -8.38
C ASN A 428 73.68 -38.04 -9.76
N VAL A 429 73.69 -39.20 -10.41
CA VAL A 429 74.36 -39.44 -11.71
C VAL A 429 73.92 -38.46 -12.81
N LYS A 430 72.65 -38.02 -12.81
CA LYS A 430 72.12 -37.09 -13.81
C LYS A 430 72.72 -35.69 -13.72
N VAL A 431 73.05 -35.22 -12.51
CA VAL A 431 73.65 -33.90 -12.28
C VAL A 431 75.14 -33.91 -12.66
N ALA A 432 75.83 -35.02 -12.40
CA ALA A 432 77.24 -35.21 -12.80
C ALA A 432 77.41 -35.17 -14.33
N LEU A 433 76.49 -35.80 -15.08
CA LEU A 433 76.47 -35.78 -16.55
C LEU A 433 76.19 -34.37 -17.12
N ALA A 434 75.27 -33.62 -16.53
CA ALA A 434 74.97 -32.25 -16.97
C ALA A 434 76.18 -31.30 -16.81
N MET A 435 76.93 -31.42 -15.71
CA MET A 435 78.12 -30.60 -15.45
C MET A 435 79.28 -30.92 -16.41
N LEU A 436 79.46 -32.19 -16.79
CA LEU A 436 80.42 -32.59 -17.83
C LEU A 436 80.09 -31.99 -19.20
N ILE A 437 78.81 -31.95 -19.58
CA ILE A 437 78.37 -31.38 -20.86
C ILE A 437 78.57 -29.85 -20.92
N ILE A 438 78.33 -29.15 -19.80
CA ILE A 438 78.55 -27.70 -19.72
C ILE A 438 80.04 -27.36 -19.78
N GLY A 439 80.89 -28.16 -19.12
CA GLY A 439 82.34 -28.02 -19.18
C GLY A 439 82.91 -28.24 -20.59
N ALA A 440 82.43 -29.26 -21.30
CA ALA A 440 82.86 -29.56 -22.67
C ALA A 440 82.47 -28.47 -23.68
N ARG A 441 81.30 -27.82 -23.51
CA ARG A 441 80.86 -26.72 -24.39
C ARG A 441 81.70 -25.44 -24.26
N LYS A 442 82.39 -25.23 -23.15
CA LYS A 442 83.18 -24.00 -22.91
C LYS A 442 84.56 -24.02 -23.59
N TYR A 443 85.02 -25.17 -24.10
CA TYR A 443 86.32 -25.33 -24.75
C TYR A 443 86.27 -25.26 -26.29
N GLN A 444 85.09 -25.08 -26.90
CA GLN A 444 84.90 -25.18 -28.35
C GLN A 444 84.54 -23.86 -29.07
N TYR A 445 84.73 -22.69 -28.43
CA TYR A 445 84.64 -21.38 -29.11
C TYR A 445 85.59 -20.35 -28.49
N PRO A 446 86.72 -20.08 -29.13
CA PRO A 446 87.23 -18.72 -29.18
C PRO A 446 87.67 -18.36 -30.60
N GLN A 447 86.88 -17.52 -31.28
CA GLN A 447 87.33 -16.46 -32.21
C GLN A 447 86.16 -16.03 -33.11
N LEU A 448 85.66 -14.81 -32.88
CA LEU A 448 85.20 -13.83 -33.88
C LEU A 448 84.32 -12.77 -33.19
N MET A 449 84.91 -11.60 -32.91
CA MET A 449 84.30 -10.26 -32.97
C MET A 449 85.21 -9.26 -32.24
N SER A 450 86.15 -8.69 -32.98
CA SER A 450 86.80 -7.41 -32.68
C SER A 450 87.12 -6.72 -34.01
N TYR A 451 86.75 -5.44 -34.10
CA TYR A 451 86.98 -4.44 -35.17
C TYR A 451 86.17 -4.54 -36.47
N ASN A 452 85.06 -3.78 -36.58
CA ASN A 452 85.05 -2.39 -37.06
C ASN A 452 83.75 -1.69 -36.68
#